data_AF-H6SJ91-F1
#
_entry.id   AF-H6SJ91-F1
#
_cell.length_a   1.000
_cell.length_b   1.000
_cell.length_c   1.000
_cell.angle_alpha   90.00
_cell.angle_beta   90.00
_cell.angle_gamma   90.00
#
_symmetry.space_group_name_H-M   'P 1'
#
loop_
_entity.id
_entity.type
_entity.pdbx_description
1 polymer ?
#
loop_
_entity_poly.entity_id
_entity_poly.type
_entity_poly.pdbx_seq_one_letter_code
_entity_poly.pdbx_strand_id
1 'polypeptide(L)'
;MAFQSHAGLLLHDPERLTTRSGTPYGVFTPFWNTLVKTVDPGRPEPAPTRVPAPPTLPASERLEDWALRPSAPDWAAGLRAAWTPGEASAQERLDAFLAAGLEGYADLRDRPDRPATSKLAPSLAWGEISPRQIWSACQMRPPSPGREGFLRQLGWREFCYHGLHRFPDMAERPLKAPFARFPWAGPEESQAALARWRRGLTGYPLVDAGMRALWATGWMHNRVRMVVASFLVKHLLVDWRAGLAWFHDTLVDADPANNPAGWQWVAGCGSDAAPYFRIFNPVTQAERFDPEGAYVRRWVPELARLPAPVIHRPWTASALDLAAAGVRLGQNYPRPQVDHPQARARALAALASLDEGRKGQEKQHGELF
;
A
#
# COMPACT_ATOMS: atom_id res chain seq x y z
N MET A 1 36.94 1.66 -19.68
CA MET A 1 36.21 1.44 -18.41
C MET A 1 35.22 0.31 -18.64
N ALA A 2 35.25 -0.73 -17.82
CA ALA A 2 34.21 -1.76 -17.81
C ALA A 2 33.14 -1.32 -16.81
N PHE A 3 31.89 -1.21 -17.26
CA PHE A 3 30.75 -0.98 -16.37
C PHE A 3 30.50 -2.26 -15.55
N GLN A 4 30.31 -2.11 -14.24
CA GLN A 4 29.98 -3.20 -13.32
C GLN A 4 28.75 -2.80 -12.50
N SER A 5 27.83 -3.75 -12.32
CA SER A 5 26.67 -3.62 -11.45
C SER A 5 26.76 -4.63 -10.32
N HIS A 6 26.21 -4.27 -9.15
CA HIS A 6 26.24 -5.10 -7.95
C HIS A 6 24.83 -5.25 -7.38
N ALA A 7 24.52 -6.44 -6.85
CA ALA A 7 23.27 -6.69 -6.16
C ALA A 7 23.25 -5.99 -4.79
N GLY A 8 22.08 -5.52 -4.37
CA GLY A 8 21.91 -4.87 -3.05
C GLY A 8 20.47 -4.49 -2.72
N LEU A 9 19.70 -4.09 -3.75
CA LEU A 9 18.30 -3.68 -3.58
C LEU A 9 17.36 -4.82 -3.19
N LEU A 10 17.66 -6.04 -3.62
CA LEU A 10 16.83 -7.24 -3.48
C LEU A 10 17.59 -8.37 -2.78
N LEU A 11 16.85 -9.29 -2.17
CA LEU A 11 17.39 -10.55 -1.64
C LEU A 11 17.73 -11.53 -2.75
N HIS A 12 17.04 -11.45 -3.89
CA HIS A 12 17.20 -12.35 -5.02
C HIS A 12 17.44 -11.59 -6.33
N ASP A 13 17.96 -12.31 -7.31
CA ASP A 13 18.01 -11.85 -8.71
C ASP A 13 16.70 -12.27 -9.41
N PRO A 14 15.86 -11.30 -9.86
CA PRO A 14 14.60 -11.59 -10.55
C PRO A 14 14.75 -12.46 -11.80
N GLU A 15 15.89 -12.42 -12.49
CA GLU A 15 16.13 -13.21 -13.71
C GLU A 15 16.41 -14.68 -13.40
N ARG A 16 17.01 -14.95 -12.23
CA ARG A 16 17.48 -16.30 -11.88
C ARG A 16 16.43 -17.14 -11.16
N LEU A 17 15.48 -16.51 -10.46
CA LEU A 17 14.51 -17.23 -9.64
C LEU A 17 13.26 -17.61 -10.45
N THR A 18 13.31 -18.74 -11.16
CA THR A 18 12.22 -19.21 -12.02
C THR A 18 11.50 -20.45 -11.47
N THR A 19 10.33 -20.74 -12.01
CA THR A 19 9.62 -22.01 -11.77
C THR A 19 10.39 -23.18 -12.38
N ARG A 20 9.97 -24.43 -12.08
CA ARG A 20 10.58 -25.63 -12.68
C ARG A 20 10.51 -25.66 -14.22
N SER A 21 9.54 -24.96 -14.82
CA SER A 21 9.41 -24.81 -16.28
C SER A 21 10.20 -23.63 -16.85
N GLY A 22 11.04 -22.96 -16.05
CA GLY A 22 11.82 -21.80 -16.48
C GLY A 22 11.00 -20.53 -16.67
N THR A 23 9.75 -20.49 -16.20
CA THR A 23 8.89 -19.30 -16.30
C THR A 23 8.92 -18.47 -15.01
N PRO A 24 8.70 -17.15 -15.06
CA PRO A 24 8.59 -16.32 -13.86
C PRO A 24 7.43 -16.73 -12.94
N TYR A 25 7.56 -16.45 -11.64
CA TYR A 25 6.50 -16.74 -10.69
C TYR A 25 5.33 -15.75 -10.80
N GLY A 26 4.11 -16.26 -10.99
CA GLY A 26 2.87 -15.48 -10.98
C GLY A 26 2.04 -15.57 -9.69
N VAL A 27 2.47 -16.38 -8.72
CA VAL A 27 1.77 -16.63 -7.44
C VAL A 27 2.76 -16.52 -6.29
N PHE A 28 2.37 -15.83 -5.20
CA PHE A 28 3.29 -15.50 -4.12
C PHE A 28 3.77 -16.72 -3.34
N THR A 29 2.88 -17.65 -2.98
CA THR A 29 3.25 -18.77 -2.11
C THR A 29 4.31 -19.69 -2.74
N PRO A 30 4.20 -20.12 -4.01
CA PRO A 30 5.27 -20.85 -4.68
C PRO A 30 6.57 -20.05 -4.79
N PHE A 31 6.49 -18.75 -5.11
CA PHE A 31 7.66 -17.86 -5.15
C PHE A 31 8.39 -17.83 -3.81
N TRP A 32 7.66 -17.54 -2.73
CA TRP A 32 8.18 -17.47 -1.38
C TRP A 32 8.83 -18.78 -0.95
N ASN A 33 8.15 -19.90 -1.20
CA ASN A 33 8.66 -21.23 -0.84
C ASN A 33 9.97 -21.56 -1.57
N THR A 34 10.15 -21.09 -2.80
CA THR A 34 11.41 -21.25 -3.53
C THR A 34 12.46 -20.28 -2.99
N LEU A 35 12.13 -18.99 -2.87
CA LEU A 35 13.03 -17.95 -2.38
C LEU A 35 13.70 -18.37 -1.07
N VAL A 36 12.92 -18.76 -0.05
CA VAL A 36 13.47 -19.14 1.26
C VAL A 36 14.28 -20.44 1.25
N LYS A 37 14.11 -21.30 0.25
CA LYS A 37 14.82 -22.58 0.14
C LYS A 37 16.10 -22.47 -0.67
N THR A 38 16.14 -21.60 -1.68
CA THR A 38 17.21 -21.57 -2.68
C THR A 38 18.05 -20.30 -2.63
N VAL A 39 17.54 -19.24 -2.00
CA VAL A 39 18.25 -17.96 -1.90
C VAL A 39 18.85 -17.85 -0.51
N ASP A 40 20.18 -17.91 -0.43
CA ASP A 40 20.91 -17.46 0.74
C ASP A 40 21.31 -15.99 0.52
N PRO A 41 20.68 -15.04 1.21
CA PRO A 41 21.05 -13.64 1.10
C PRO A 41 22.39 -13.35 1.78
N GLY A 42 23.10 -14.31 2.38
CA GLY A 42 24.40 -14.10 3.01
C GLY A 42 24.38 -13.05 4.13
N ARG A 43 25.57 -12.64 4.58
CA ARG A 43 25.71 -11.59 5.60
C ARG A 43 25.79 -10.20 4.95
N PRO A 44 25.24 -9.16 5.57
CA PRO A 44 25.53 -7.79 5.17
C PRO A 44 27.03 -7.50 5.28
N GLU A 45 27.58 -6.84 4.26
CA GLU A 45 28.95 -6.34 4.31
C GLU A 45 29.03 -5.11 5.24
N PRO A 46 30.12 -4.95 6.02
CA PRO A 46 30.30 -3.76 6.83
C PRO A 46 30.56 -2.53 5.96
N ALA A 47 30.14 -1.35 6.44
CA ALA A 47 30.49 -0.09 5.80
C ALA A 47 32.03 0.08 5.77
N PRO A 48 32.61 0.62 4.69
CA PRO A 48 34.05 0.85 4.62
C PRO A 48 34.47 1.86 5.70
N THR A 49 35.50 1.53 6.46
CA THR A 49 36.05 2.42 7.50
C THR A 49 36.74 3.65 6.91
N ARG A 50 37.14 3.59 5.63
CA ARG A 50 37.75 4.69 4.90
C ARG A 50 37.48 4.56 3.41
N VAL A 51 37.08 5.67 2.79
CA VAL A 51 37.05 5.83 1.33
C VAL A 51 38.13 6.85 0.97
N PRO A 52 39.16 6.50 0.18
CA PRO A 52 40.20 7.44 -0.24
C PRO A 52 39.60 8.61 -1.03
N ALA A 53 39.89 9.84 -0.62
CA ALA A 53 39.51 11.04 -1.36
C ALA A 53 40.60 11.43 -2.35
N PRO A 54 40.25 11.97 -3.54
CA PRO A 54 41.23 12.55 -4.44
C PRO A 54 41.88 13.81 -3.79
N PRO A 55 43.10 14.20 -4.21
CA PRO A 55 43.77 15.40 -3.68
C PRO A 55 42.98 16.68 -3.86
N THR A 56 42.17 16.75 -4.93
CA THR A 56 41.27 17.86 -5.23
C THR A 56 39.87 17.29 -5.44
N LEU A 57 38.90 17.78 -4.68
CA LEU A 57 37.50 17.41 -4.88
C LEU A 57 36.96 18.08 -6.16
N PRO A 58 36.17 17.37 -6.97
CA PRO A 58 35.47 17.99 -8.09
C PRO A 58 34.45 19.01 -7.58
N ALA A 59 34.11 19.99 -8.44
CA ALA A 59 32.99 20.89 -8.17
C ALA A 59 31.70 20.06 -7.99
N SER A 60 30.85 20.49 -7.06
CA SER A 60 29.58 19.84 -6.75
C SER A 60 28.47 20.88 -6.65
N GLU A 61 27.26 20.48 -6.99
CA GLU A 61 26.06 21.29 -6.81
C GLU A 61 25.73 21.42 -5.32
N ARG A 62 24.95 22.45 -4.98
CA ARG A 62 24.45 22.63 -3.62
C ARG A 62 23.06 22.00 -3.52
N LEU A 63 22.83 21.21 -2.47
CA LEU A 63 21.56 20.51 -2.27
C LEU A 63 20.36 21.48 -2.16
N GLU A 64 20.57 22.66 -1.59
CA GLU A 64 19.58 23.72 -1.48
C GLU A 64 19.10 24.26 -2.84
N ASP A 65 19.93 24.18 -3.89
CA ASP A 65 19.58 24.67 -5.22
C ASP A 65 18.57 23.74 -5.94
N TRP A 66 18.39 22.51 -5.44
CA TRP A 66 17.44 21.54 -6.01
C TRP A 66 15.99 21.80 -5.62
N ALA A 67 15.73 22.72 -4.67
CA ALA A 67 14.38 23.10 -4.24
C ALA A 67 13.45 21.92 -3.87
N LEU A 68 14.00 20.84 -3.30
CA LEU A 68 13.27 19.60 -2.98
C LEU A 68 12.22 19.74 -1.87
N ARG A 69 12.20 20.86 -1.15
CA ARG A 69 11.32 21.08 0.01
C ARG A 69 10.23 22.09 -0.34
N PRO A 70 8.97 21.83 0.02
CA PRO A 70 7.92 22.83 -0.12
C PRO A 70 8.19 24.00 0.82
N SER A 71 7.83 25.21 0.38
CA SER A 71 8.05 26.45 1.11
C SER A 71 6.74 27.13 1.52
N ALA A 72 5.89 27.45 0.55
CA ALA A 72 4.66 28.21 0.77
C ALA A 72 3.48 27.65 -0.05
N PRO A 73 2.54 26.89 0.55
CA PRO A 73 2.53 26.45 1.95
C PRO A 73 3.49 25.27 2.20
N ASP A 74 4.06 25.22 3.40
CA ASP A 74 4.82 24.08 3.90
C ASP A 74 3.89 22.96 4.36
N TRP A 75 3.36 22.23 3.38
CA TRP A 75 2.47 21.09 3.63
C TRP A 75 3.19 19.88 4.24
N ALA A 76 4.53 19.84 4.19
CA ALA A 76 5.34 18.69 4.63
C ALA A 76 5.73 18.74 6.12
N ALA A 77 5.24 19.73 6.89
CA ALA A 77 5.54 19.84 8.33
C ALA A 77 5.18 18.56 9.10
N GLY A 78 4.03 17.96 8.82
CA GLY A 78 3.61 16.69 9.44
C GLY A 78 4.50 15.50 9.06
N LEU A 79 5.00 15.46 7.82
CA LEU A 79 5.94 14.42 7.37
C LEU A 79 7.26 14.53 8.14
N ARG A 80 7.79 15.76 8.30
CA ARG A 80 9.03 15.98 9.06
C ARG A 80 8.89 15.68 10.55
N ALA A 81 7.70 15.87 11.12
CA ALA A 81 7.42 15.46 12.49
C ALA A 81 7.28 13.94 12.65
N ALA A 82 6.81 13.25 11.60
CA ALA A 82 6.61 11.80 11.62
C ALA A 82 7.87 10.98 11.27
N TRP A 83 8.80 11.57 10.50
CA TRP A 83 9.92 10.85 9.91
C TRP A 83 11.26 11.57 10.07
N THR A 84 12.27 10.75 10.33
CA THR A 84 13.69 11.12 10.26
C THR A 84 14.31 10.22 9.19
N PRO A 85 14.58 10.73 7.98
CA PRO A 85 15.26 9.97 6.93
C PRO A 85 16.72 9.66 7.28
N GLY A 86 17.29 8.64 6.65
CA GLY A 86 18.69 8.25 6.73
C GLY A 86 18.95 6.90 7.40
N GLU A 87 20.10 6.30 7.07
CA GLU A 87 20.54 4.96 7.50
C GLU A 87 20.49 4.77 9.03
N ALA A 88 20.98 5.75 9.80
CA ALA A 88 20.98 5.67 11.26
C ALA A 88 19.56 5.51 11.82
N SER A 89 18.60 6.31 11.33
CA SER A 89 17.20 6.20 11.78
C SER A 89 16.54 4.90 11.30
N ALA A 90 16.92 4.39 10.12
CA ALA A 90 16.45 3.10 9.64
C ALA A 90 16.89 1.96 10.56
N GLN A 91 18.15 1.96 11.01
CA GLN A 91 18.68 0.98 11.93
C GLN A 91 18.01 1.06 13.31
N GLU A 92 17.83 2.27 13.87
CA GLU A 92 17.10 2.49 15.12
C GLU A 92 15.66 1.95 15.07
N ARG A 93 14.95 2.19 13.95
CA ARG A 93 13.59 1.65 13.74
C ARG A 93 13.59 0.12 13.67
N LEU A 94 14.57 -0.48 13.00
CA LEU A 94 14.71 -1.92 12.95
C LEU A 94 14.95 -2.48 14.35
N ASP A 95 15.89 -1.93 15.11
CA ASP A 95 16.22 -2.40 16.45
C ASP A 95 15.04 -2.28 17.42
N ALA A 96 14.34 -1.14 17.40
CA ALA A 96 13.12 -0.95 18.19
C ALA A 96 12.02 -1.96 17.80
N PHE A 97 11.84 -2.22 16.51
CA PHE A 97 10.88 -3.21 16.04
C PHE A 97 11.26 -4.64 16.45
N LEU A 98 12.54 -5.02 16.33
CA LEU A 98 13.02 -6.34 16.76
C LEU A 98 12.87 -6.54 18.28
N ALA A 99 13.04 -5.48 19.07
CA ALA A 99 12.95 -5.53 20.51
C ALA A 99 11.51 -5.64 21.04
N ALA A 100 10.56 -4.93 20.42
CA ALA A 100 9.20 -4.79 20.98
C ALA A 100 8.06 -5.18 20.03
N GLY A 101 8.26 -5.08 18.71
CA GLY A 101 7.21 -5.30 17.71
C GLY A 101 7.18 -6.70 17.11
N LEU A 102 8.33 -7.36 17.00
CA LEU A 102 8.48 -8.61 16.24
C LEU A 102 7.66 -9.75 16.82
N GLU A 103 7.64 -9.91 18.15
CA GLU A 103 6.97 -11.04 18.81
C GLU A 103 5.46 -11.08 18.51
N GLY A 104 4.77 -9.95 18.73
CA GLY A 104 3.34 -9.82 18.46
C GLY A 104 2.96 -9.55 17.00
N TYR A 105 3.95 -9.51 16.09
CA TYR A 105 3.73 -9.07 14.71
C TYR A 105 2.67 -9.90 13.97
N ALA A 106 2.67 -11.23 14.16
CA ALA A 106 1.76 -12.14 13.46
C ALA A 106 0.29 -11.79 13.72
N ASP A 107 -0.05 -11.44 14.96
CA ASP A 107 -1.43 -11.21 15.40
C ASP A 107 -1.84 -9.74 15.26
N LEU A 108 -0.89 -8.82 15.40
CA LEU A 108 -1.17 -7.39 15.51
C LEU A 108 -0.93 -6.61 14.22
N ARG A 109 -0.26 -7.17 13.20
CA ARG A 109 0.03 -6.47 11.92
C ARG A 109 -1.19 -5.95 11.16
N ASP A 110 -2.37 -6.45 11.47
CA ASP A 110 -3.63 -6.02 10.86
C ASP A 110 -4.37 -4.94 11.66
N ARG A 111 -3.85 -4.54 12.83
CA ARG A 111 -4.46 -3.60 13.78
C ARG A 111 -3.91 -2.17 13.60
N PRO A 112 -4.53 -1.30 12.77
CA PRO A 112 -4.08 0.09 12.60
C PRO A 112 -4.17 0.93 13.88
N ASP A 113 -4.95 0.51 14.87
CA ASP A 113 -5.03 1.12 16.20
C ASP A 113 -3.80 0.84 17.08
N ARG A 114 -2.89 -0.05 16.65
CA ARG A 114 -1.71 -0.47 17.41
C ARG A 114 -0.41 -0.14 16.67
N PRO A 115 0.67 0.24 17.38
CA PRO A 115 1.99 0.47 16.78
C PRO A 115 2.73 -0.86 16.56
N ALA A 116 2.16 -1.77 15.77
CA ALA A 116 2.63 -3.16 15.65
C ALA A 116 3.45 -3.47 14.38
N THR A 117 3.81 -2.47 13.58
CA THR A 117 4.55 -2.66 12.32
C THR A 117 5.89 -1.92 12.36
N SER A 118 6.88 -2.40 11.61
CA SER A 118 8.25 -1.87 11.64
C SER A 118 8.40 -0.44 11.13
N LYS A 119 7.47 0.01 10.28
CA LYS A 119 7.57 1.29 9.56
C LYS A 119 8.88 1.49 8.78
N LEU A 120 9.51 0.40 8.33
CA LEU A 120 10.75 0.42 7.55
C LEU A 120 10.55 0.61 6.03
N ALA A 121 9.30 0.66 5.56
CA ALA A 121 9.01 0.76 4.12
C ALA A 121 9.66 1.98 3.44
N PRO A 122 9.66 3.20 4.03
CA PRO A 122 10.36 4.34 3.41
C PRO A 122 11.87 4.08 3.29
N SER A 123 12.52 3.63 4.36
CA SER A 123 13.96 3.34 4.35
C SER A 123 14.35 2.24 3.37
N LEU A 124 13.48 1.25 3.15
CA LEU A 124 13.65 0.22 2.11
C LEU A 124 13.50 0.77 0.69
N ALA A 125 12.59 1.73 0.46
CA ALA A 125 12.35 2.35 -0.85
C ALA A 125 13.53 3.25 -1.25
N TRP A 126 14.12 3.96 -0.28
CA TRP A 126 15.25 4.87 -0.49
C TRP A 126 16.63 4.20 -0.35
N GLY A 127 16.69 2.91 -0.03
CA GLY A 127 17.96 2.17 0.11
C GLY A 127 18.77 2.55 1.35
N GLU A 128 18.14 3.16 2.35
CA GLU A 128 18.76 3.52 3.63
C GLU A 128 19.01 2.29 4.52
N ILE A 129 18.32 1.18 4.23
CA ILE A 129 18.57 -0.12 4.83
C ILE A 129 18.34 -1.21 3.79
N SER A 130 19.26 -2.16 3.69
CA SER A 130 19.13 -3.28 2.77
C SER A 130 18.17 -4.35 3.32
N PRO A 131 17.43 -5.06 2.44
CA PRO A 131 16.63 -6.21 2.88
C PRO A 131 17.51 -7.30 3.50
N ARG A 132 18.80 -7.38 3.12
CA ARG A 132 19.79 -8.32 3.69
C ARG A 132 20.11 -8.02 5.15
N GLN A 133 20.23 -6.74 5.52
CA GLN A 133 20.38 -6.31 6.92
C GLN A 133 19.16 -6.71 7.75
N ILE A 134 17.95 -6.43 7.26
CA ILE A 134 16.71 -6.81 7.94
C ILE A 134 16.61 -8.33 8.09
N TRP A 135 16.85 -9.08 7.01
CA TRP A 135 16.82 -10.54 7.02
C TRP A 135 17.81 -11.11 8.05
N SER A 136 19.08 -10.68 7.98
CA SER A 136 20.12 -11.13 8.89
C SER A 136 19.79 -10.81 10.35
N ALA A 137 19.33 -9.59 10.65
CA ALA A 137 18.96 -9.18 12.00
C ALA A 137 17.77 -9.99 12.56
N CYS A 138 16.79 -10.34 11.72
CA CYS A 138 15.71 -11.25 12.10
C CYS A 138 16.20 -12.68 12.37
N GLN A 139 17.13 -13.20 11.55
CA GLN A 139 17.68 -14.55 11.72
C GLN A 139 18.48 -14.72 13.03
N MET A 140 18.99 -13.63 13.59
CA MET A 140 19.62 -13.61 14.93
C MET A 140 18.61 -13.71 16.09
N ARG A 141 17.30 -13.66 15.81
CA ARG A 141 16.24 -13.84 16.81
C ARG A 141 15.71 -15.27 16.79
N PRO A 142 15.20 -15.81 17.92
CA PRO A 142 14.58 -17.13 17.95
C PRO A 142 13.45 -17.27 16.92
N PRO A 143 13.22 -18.47 16.37
CA PRO A 143 12.03 -18.75 15.57
C PRO A 143 10.74 -18.41 16.31
N SER A 144 9.88 -17.63 15.65
CA SER A 144 8.57 -17.28 16.16
C SER A 144 7.60 -16.98 15.00
N PRO A 145 6.28 -17.12 15.22
CA PRO A 145 5.28 -16.75 14.21
C PRO A 145 5.43 -15.28 13.75
N GLY A 146 5.78 -14.38 14.68
CA GLY A 146 6.02 -12.97 14.37
C GLY A 146 7.22 -12.76 13.45
N ARG A 147 8.34 -13.47 13.69
CA ARG A 147 9.52 -13.47 12.81
C ARG A 147 9.18 -13.95 11.41
N GLU A 148 8.51 -15.10 11.31
CA GLU A 148 8.12 -15.68 10.01
C GLU A 148 7.13 -14.78 9.26
N GLY A 149 6.13 -14.25 9.96
CA GLY A 149 5.16 -13.32 9.41
C GLY A 149 5.80 -12.05 8.85
N PHE A 150 6.81 -11.52 9.55
CA PHE A 150 7.55 -10.33 9.13
C PHE A 150 8.45 -10.60 7.93
N LEU A 151 9.25 -11.68 7.95
CA LEU A 151 10.07 -12.08 6.80
C LEU A 151 9.22 -12.37 5.56
N ARG A 152 8.01 -12.95 5.74
CA ARG A 152 7.05 -13.14 4.65
C ARG A 152 6.59 -11.82 4.03
N GLN A 153 6.52 -10.72 4.80
CA GLN A 153 6.24 -9.39 4.22
C GLN A 153 7.42 -8.83 3.44
N LEU A 154 8.65 -9.09 3.88
CA LEU A 154 9.83 -8.76 3.08
C LEU A 154 9.81 -9.55 1.75
N GLY A 155 9.38 -10.82 1.80
CA GLY A 155 9.12 -11.61 0.61
C GLY A 155 8.08 -11.01 -0.35
N TRP A 156 7.03 -10.36 0.15
CA TRP A 156 6.06 -9.68 -0.71
C TRP A 156 6.70 -8.52 -1.50
N ARG A 157 7.61 -7.77 -0.88
CA ARG A 157 8.41 -6.76 -1.58
C ARG A 157 9.22 -7.39 -2.71
N GLU A 158 9.93 -8.48 -2.41
CA GLU A 158 10.71 -9.22 -3.42
C GLU A 158 9.82 -9.71 -4.58
N PHE A 159 8.63 -10.21 -4.28
CA PHE A 159 7.67 -10.66 -5.28
C PHE A 159 7.16 -9.52 -6.17
N CYS A 160 6.94 -8.33 -5.60
CA CYS A 160 6.54 -7.16 -6.39
C CYS A 160 7.64 -6.76 -7.38
N TYR A 161 8.90 -6.76 -6.96
CA TYR A 161 10.03 -6.48 -7.86
C TYR A 161 10.24 -7.59 -8.90
N HIS A 162 10.02 -8.85 -8.54
CA HIS A 162 9.99 -9.96 -9.48
C HIS A 162 8.92 -9.75 -10.57
N GLY A 163 7.74 -9.28 -10.16
CA GLY A 163 6.67 -8.87 -11.07
C GLY A 163 7.03 -7.69 -11.96
N LEU A 164 7.62 -6.63 -11.40
CA LEU A 164 8.03 -5.43 -12.14
C LEU A 164 9.08 -5.75 -13.20
N HIS A 165 10.06 -6.59 -12.88
CA HIS A 165 11.07 -7.03 -13.84
C HIS A 165 10.41 -7.73 -15.05
N ARG A 166 9.37 -8.55 -14.81
CA ARG A 166 8.64 -9.23 -15.88
C ARG A 166 7.65 -8.34 -16.62
N PHE A 167 7.07 -7.36 -15.95
CA PHE A 167 6.05 -6.45 -16.48
C PHE A 167 6.43 -4.99 -16.19
N PRO A 168 7.40 -4.43 -16.94
CA PRO A 168 7.88 -3.06 -16.70
C PRO A 168 6.78 -1.99 -16.80
N ASP A 169 5.71 -2.28 -17.54
CA ASP A 169 4.55 -1.43 -17.75
C ASP A 169 3.41 -1.67 -16.74
N MET A 170 3.65 -2.41 -15.65
CA MET A 170 2.61 -2.72 -14.65
C MET A 170 2.04 -1.49 -13.91
N ALA A 171 2.70 -0.34 -13.97
CA ALA A 171 2.13 0.92 -13.48
C ALA A 171 1.03 1.48 -14.41
N GLU A 172 1.04 1.08 -15.68
CA GLU A 172 0.20 1.65 -16.74
C GLU A 172 -0.81 0.65 -17.30
N ARG A 173 -0.51 -0.66 -17.25
CA ARG A 173 -1.34 -1.70 -17.88
C ARG A 173 -1.74 -2.79 -16.88
N PRO A 174 -3.00 -3.24 -16.90
CA PRO A 174 -3.43 -4.36 -16.09
C PRO A 174 -2.74 -5.64 -16.59
N LEU A 175 -2.26 -6.48 -15.67
CA LEU A 175 -1.63 -7.76 -16.04
C LEU A 175 -2.64 -8.74 -16.64
N LYS A 176 -3.91 -8.63 -16.27
CA LYS A 176 -5.02 -9.37 -16.89
C LYS A 176 -5.62 -8.55 -18.04
N ALA A 177 -5.33 -8.94 -19.28
CA ALA A 177 -5.76 -8.24 -20.49
C ALA A 177 -7.25 -7.82 -20.54
N PRO A 178 -8.24 -8.63 -20.08
CA PRO A 178 -9.65 -8.20 -20.08
C PRO A 178 -9.93 -6.94 -19.26
N PHE A 179 -9.13 -6.64 -18.23
CA PHE A 179 -9.29 -5.44 -17.42
C PHE A 179 -8.88 -4.14 -18.13
N ALA A 180 -8.23 -4.23 -19.31
CA ALA A 180 -7.93 -3.05 -20.12
C ALA A 180 -9.20 -2.34 -20.60
N ARG A 181 -10.31 -3.07 -20.71
CA ARG A 181 -11.65 -2.57 -21.09
C ARG A 181 -12.64 -2.54 -19.90
N PHE A 182 -12.13 -2.53 -18.66
CA PHE A 182 -13.00 -2.49 -17.48
C PHE A 182 -13.86 -1.20 -17.52
N PRO A 183 -15.19 -1.28 -17.33
CA PRO A 183 -16.07 -0.13 -17.44
C PRO A 183 -16.03 0.73 -16.17
N TRP A 184 -14.94 1.48 -16.00
CA TRP A 184 -14.80 2.47 -14.92
C TRP A 184 -15.86 3.56 -15.05
N ALA A 185 -16.14 4.25 -13.94
CA ALA A 185 -17.05 5.39 -13.90
C ALA A 185 -16.60 6.50 -14.87
N GLY A 186 -17.57 7.22 -15.43
CA GLY A 186 -17.29 8.30 -16.38
C GLY A 186 -16.40 9.41 -15.78
N PRO A 187 -15.74 10.24 -16.62
CA PRO A 187 -14.75 11.22 -16.17
C PRO A 187 -15.23 12.17 -15.07
N GLU A 188 -16.43 12.73 -15.21
CA GLU A 188 -16.99 13.69 -14.25
C GLU A 188 -17.30 13.04 -12.89
N GLU A 189 -17.95 11.87 -12.90
CA GLU A 189 -18.22 11.09 -11.68
C GLU A 189 -16.90 10.72 -10.99
N SER A 190 -15.94 10.23 -11.77
CA SER A 190 -14.61 9.85 -11.26
C SER A 190 -13.89 11.03 -10.63
N GLN A 191 -13.90 12.20 -11.25
CA GLN A 191 -13.25 13.39 -10.72
C GLN A 191 -13.88 13.84 -9.40
N ALA A 192 -15.21 13.88 -9.31
CA ALA A 192 -15.93 14.25 -8.09
C ALA A 192 -15.67 13.25 -6.95
N ALA A 193 -15.74 11.95 -7.24
CA ALA A 193 -15.50 10.89 -6.27
C ALA A 193 -14.05 10.88 -5.78
N LEU A 194 -13.08 11.03 -6.69
CA LEU A 194 -11.65 11.09 -6.39
C LEU A 194 -11.31 12.30 -5.51
N ALA A 195 -11.90 13.46 -5.77
CA ALA A 195 -11.66 14.68 -4.98
C ALA A 195 -12.09 14.53 -3.51
N ARG A 196 -13.20 13.82 -3.27
CA ARG A 196 -13.68 13.52 -1.90
C ARG A 196 -12.83 12.44 -1.23
N TRP A 197 -12.44 11.41 -1.98
CA TRP A 197 -11.58 10.34 -1.50
C TRP A 197 -10.20 10.88 -1.08
N ARG A 198 -9.53 11.69 -1.91
CA ARG A 198 -8.22 12.29 -1.60
C ARG A 198 -8.21 13.08 -0.28
N ARG A 199 -9.32 13.74 0.05
CA ARG A 199 -9.46 14.58 1.26
C ARG A 199 -9.96 13.82 2.49
N GLY A 200 -10.32 12.54 2.37
CA GLY A 200 -10.97 11.80 3.45
C GLY A 200 -12.32 12.40 3.83
N LEU A 201 -13.17 12.63 2.81
CA LEU A 201 -14.55 13.15 2.93
C LEU A 201 -15.57 12.21 2.29
N THR A 202 -15.33 10.91 2.34
CA THR A 202 -16.17 9.88 1.73
C THR A 202 -17.43 9.58 2.56
N GLY A 203 -17.38 9.89 3.86
CA GLY A 203 -18.40 9.55 4.83
C GLY A 203 -18.19 8.18 5.46
N TYR A 204 -17.18 7.41 5.02
CA TYR A 204 -16.78 6.13 5.63
C TYR A 204 -15.57 6.33 6.55
N PRO A 205 -15.73 6.24 7.88
CA PRO A 205 -14.72 6.71 8.84
C PRO A 205 -13.34 6.07 8.71
N LEU A 206 -13.25 4.76 8.46
CA LEU A 206 -11.95 4.10 8.25
C LEU A 206 -11.26 4.55 6.96
N VAL A 207 -12.02 4.82 5.90
CA VAL A 207 -11.47 5.33 4.64
C VAL A 207 -10.97 6.74 4.86
N ASP A 208 -11.78 7.58 5.49
CA ASP A 208 -11.47 8.97 5.77
C ASP A 208 -10.26 9.12 6.70
N ALA A 209 -10.20 8.30 7.75
CA ALA A 209 -9.04 8.20 8.65
C ALA A 209 -7.76 7.83 7.90
N GLY A 210 -7.82 6.85 7.00
CA GLY A 210 -6.68 6.44 6.17
C GLY A 210 -6.16 7.59 5.32
N MET A 211 -7.04 8.25 4.57
CA MET A 211 -6.68 9.32 3.65
C MET A 211 -6.13 10.55 4.39
N ARG A 212 -6.66 10.86 5.58
CA ARG A 212 -6.12 11.92 6.45
C ARG A 212 -4.78 11.55 7.08
N ALA A 213 -4.58 10.30 7.47
CA ALA A 213 -3.29 9.81 7.96
C ALA A 213 -2.20 9.90 6.88
N LEU A 214 -2.54 9.52 5.65
CA LEU A 214 -1.66 9.64 4.49
C LEU A 214 -1.27 11.10 4.26
N TRP A 215 -2.24 12.02 4.19
CA TRP A 215 -1.95 13.43 3.97
C TRP A 215 -1.08 14.04 5.08
N ALA A 216 -1.37 13.70 6.34
CA ALA A 216 -0.68 14.28 7.49
C ALA A 216 0.75 13.73 7.68
N THR A 217 1.02 12.50 7.28
CA THR A 217 2.29 11.80 7.62
C THR A 217 3.03 11.23 6.43
N GLY A 218 2.45 11.25 5.24
CA GLY A 218 2.98 10.55 4.07
C GLY A 218 2.93 9.02 4.19
N TRP A 219 2.20 8.47 5.16
CA TRP A 219 2.14 7.04 5.40
C TRP A 219 0.76 6.56 5.82
N MET A 220 0.43 5.35 5.37
CA MET A 220 -0.82 4.68 5.73
C MET A 220 -0.56 3.23 6.09
N HIS A 221 -1.24 2.72 7.11
CA HIS A 221 -1.17 1.32 7.51
C HIS A 221 -1.64 0.39 6.37
N ASN A 222 -0.94 -0.72 6.12
CA ASN A 222 -1.22 -1.59 4.97
C ASN A 222 -2.68 -2.08 4.89
N ARG A 223 -3.26 -2.52 6.03
CA ARG A 223 -4.68 -2.90 6.08
C ARG A 223 -5.61 -1.78 5.62
N VAL A 224 -5.28 -0.54 5.98
CA VAL A 224 -6.06 0.65 5.60
C VAL A 224 -5.82 1.01 4.13
N ARG A 225 -4.59 0.86 3.61
CA ARG A 225 -4.30 0.97 2.16
C ARG A 225 -5.20 0.06 1.33
N MET A 226 -5.36 -1.19 1.74
CA MET A 226 -6.25 -2.14 1.06
C MET A 226 -7.71 -1.68 1.08
N VAL A 227 -8.19 -1.13 2.21
CA VAL A 227 -9.57 -0.65 2.34
C VAL A 227 -9.81 0.59 1.49
N VAL A 228 -8.94 1.60 1.55
CA VAL A 228 -9.11 2.84 0.76
C VAL A 228 -8.99 2.57 -0.73
N ALA A 229 -8.08 1.67 -1.15
CA ALA A 229 -7.92 1.29 -2.54
C ALA A 229 -9.14 0.49 -3.03
N SER A 230 -9.63 -0.47 -2.23
CA SER A 230 -10.84 -1.24 -2.59
C SER A 230 -12.05 -0.33 -2.67
N PHE A 231 -12.15 0.67 -1.81
CA PHE A 231 -13.23 1.64 -1.83
C PHE A 231 -13.19 2.47 -3.12
N LEU A 232 -12.00 2.95 -3.52
CA LEU A 232 -11.84 3.71 -4.76
C LEU A 232 -12.23 2.88 -6.00
N VAL A 233 -11.65 1.68 -6.17
CA VAL A 233 -11.82 0.91 -7.40
C VAL A 233 -13.13 0.13 -7.45
N LYS A 234 -13.72 -0.23 -6.29
CA LYS A 234 -14.94 -1.04 -6.25
C LYS A 234 -16.17 -0.24 -5.85
N HIS A 235 -16.10 0.62 -4.83
CA HIS A 235 -17.28 1.40 -4.44
C HIS A 235 -17.51 2.57 -5.37
N LEU A 236 -16.44 3.27 -5.73
CA LEU A 236 -16.50 4.46 -6.58
C LEU A 236 -16.30 4.16 -8.07
N LEU A 237 -15.88 2.92 -8.41
CA LEU A 237 -15.56 2.50 -9.78
C LEU A 237 -14.57 3.43 -10.49
N VAL A 238 -13.68 4.08 -9.74
CA VAL A 238 -12.63 4.92 -10.30
C VAL A 238 -11.46 4.04 -10.73
N ASP A 239 -10.86 4.35 -11.89
CA ASP A 239 -9.68 3.65 -12.40
C ASP A 239 -8.56 3.65 -11.35
N TRP A 240 -8.00 2.47 -11.08
CA TRP A 240 -6.94 2.25 -10.09
C TRP A 240 -5.70 3.11 -10.33
N ARG A 241 -5.42 3.51 -11.58
CA ARG A 241 -4.30 4.38 -11.93
C ARG A 241 -4.40 5.77 -11.29
N ALA A 242 -5.61 6.29 -11.12
CA ALA A 242 -5.83 7.57 -10.46
C ALA A 242 -5.46 7.50 -8.97
N GLY A 243 -5.73 6.35 -8.35
CA GLY A 243 -5.31 6.03 -7.00
C GLY A 243 -3.81 5.78 -6.89
N LEU A 244 -3.22 5.05 -7.84
CA LEU A 244 -1.78 4.81 -7.94
C LEU A 244 -1.02 6.13 -8.01
N ALA A 245 -1.42 7.04 -8.90
CA ALA A 245 -0.81 8.36 -9.05
C ALA A 245 -0.88 9.17 -7.75
N TRP A 246 -2.03 9.16 -7.06
CA TRP A 246 -2.16 9.84 -5.77
C TRP A 246 -1.25 9.24 -4.71
N PHE A 247 -1.17 7.91 -4.62
CA PHE A 247 -0.28 7.23 -3.68
C PHE A 247 1.19 7.51 -3.99
N HIS A 248 1.57 7.54 -5.28
CA HIS A 248 2.93 7.88 -5.69
C HIS A 248 3.32 9.31 -5.30
N ASP A 249 2.38 10.26 -5.38
CA ASP A 249 2.61 11.67 -5.07
C ASP A 249 2.63 11.98 -3.55
N THR A 250 2.09 11.09 -2.72
CA THR A 250 1.85 11.38 -1.29
C THR A 250 2.51 10.41 -0.31
N LEU A 251 2.94 9.22 -0.75
CA LEU A 251 3.61 8.26 0.12
C LEU A 251 5.11 8.54 0.22
N VAL A 252 5.65 8.59 1.44
CA VAL A 252 7.10 8.59 1.66
C VAL A 252 7.76 7.25 1.31
N ASP A 253 6.97 6.19 1.18
CA ASP A 253 7.36 4.86 0.72
C ASP A 253 6.82 4.52 -0.67
N ALA A 254 6.57 5.53 -1.52
CA ALA A 254 6.24 5.32 -2.92
C ALA A 254 7.35 4.50 -3.61
N ASP A 255 6.96 3.32 -4.12
CA ASP A 255 7.88 2.33 -4.67
C ASP A 255 7.34 1.83 -6.02
N PRO A 256 8.20 1.75 -7.06
CA PRO A 256 7.78 1.47 -8.44
C PRO A 256 7.25 0.05 -8.63
N ALA A 257 7.56 -0.88 -7.74
CA ALA A 257 7.08 -2.26 -7.77
C ALA A 257 5.89 -2.46 -6.83
N ASN A 258 6.06 -2.12 -5.56
CA ASN A 258 5.07 -2.39 -4.52
C ASN A 258 3.76 -1.62 -4.76
N ASN A 259 3.85 -0.35 -5.18
CA ASN A 259 2.67 0.48 -5.33
C ASN A 259 1.78 -0.01 -6.51
N PRO A 260 2.29 -0.20 -7.74
CA PRO A 260 1.50 -0.82 -8.81
C PRO A 260 0.99 -2.22 -8.48
N ALA A 261 1.83 -3.08 -7.89
CA ALA A 261 1.44 -4.45 -7.54
C ALA A 261 0.25 -4.46 -6.56
N GLY A 262 0.30 -3.61 -5.52
CA GLY A 262 -0.79 -3.47 -4.55
C GLY A 262 -2.09 -2.97 -5.16
N TRP A 263 -2.03 -1.94 -6.01
CA TRP A 263 -3.22 -1.43 -6.71
C TRP A 263 -3.83 -2.47 -7.64
N GLN A 264 -3.01 -3.17 -8.43
CA GLN A 264 -3.48 -4.23 -9.30
C GLN A 264 -4.05 -5.43 -8.53
N TRP A 265 -3.47 -5.77 -7.38
CA TRP A 265 -3.97 -6.84 -6.51
C TRP A 265 -5.37 -6.53 -5.98
N VAL A 266 -5.62 -5.28 -5.55
CA VAL A 266 -6.93 -4.81 -5.07
C VAL A 266 -7.94 -4.67 -6.21
N ALA A 267 -7.50 -4.17 -7.37
CA ALA A 267 -8.30 -4.03 -8.59
C ALA A 267 -8.58 -5.36 -9.30
N GLY A 268 -8.08 -6.49 -8.78
CA GLY A 268 -8.34 -7.83 -9.33
C GLY A 268 -7.61 -8.15 -10.64
N CYS A 269 -6.79 -7.23 -11.14
CA CYS A 269 -6.12 -7.30 -12.44
C CYS A 269 -4.64 -7.70 -12.38
N GLY A 270 -4.06 -7.84 -11.18
CA GLY A 270 -2.67 -8.26 -10.97
C GLY A 270 -2.43 -9.77 -10.92
N SER A 271 -1.16 -10.14 -10.82
CA SER A 271 -0.69 -11.49 -10.49
C SER A 271 -1.10 -11.85 -9.05
N ASP A 272 -1.61 -13.07 -8.84
CA ASP A 272 -2.15 -13.52 -7.54
C ASP A 272 -3.23 -12.59 -6.93
N ALA A 273 -3.91 -11.80 -7.76
CA ALA A 273 -4.85 -10.78 -7.29
C ALA A 273 -6.06 -11.38 -6.57
N ALA A 274 -6.51 -10.69 -5.51
CA ALA A 274 -7.78 -11.01 -4.88
C ALA A 274 -8.90 -10.99 -5.93
N PRO A 275 -9.80 -12.00 -5.97
CA PRO A 275 -10.89 -11.99 -6.93
C PRO A 275 -11.70 -10.71 -6.85
N TYR A 276 -12.00 -10.08 -7.99
CA TYR A 276 -12.62 -8.74 -8.03
C TYR A 276 -13.93 -8.68 -7.22
N PHE A 277 -14.75 -9.75 -7.31
CA PHE A 277 -16.02 -9.88 -6.61
C PHE A 277 -15.93 -9.84 -5.07
N ARG A 278 -14.73 -9.99 -4.48
CA ARG A 278 -14.47 -9.76 -3.06
C ARG A 278 -14.38 -8.25 -2.80
N ILE A 279 -15.52 -7.64 -2.51
CA ILE A 279 -15.64 -6.22 -2.19
C ILE A 279 -15.62 -6.07 -0.67
N PHE A 280 -14.61 -5.41 -0.12
CA PHE A 280 -14.52 -5.19 1.32
C PHE A 280 -15.64 -4.25 1.78
N ASN A 281 -16.42 -4.64 2.78
CA ASN A 281 -17.28 -3.69 3.46
C ASN A 281 -16.41 -2.85 4.41
N PRO A 282 -16.26 -1.53 4.20
CA PRO A 282 -15.36 -0.71 5.02
C PRO A 282 -15.74 -0.73 6.50
N VAL A 283 -17.04 -0.84 6.81
CA VAL A 283 -17.56 -0.89 8.19
C VAL A 283 -17.10 -2.17 8.89
N THR A 284 -17.28 -3.34 8.26
CA THR A 284 -16.88 -4.61 8.89
C THR A 284 -15.37 -4.78 8.95
N GLN A 285 -14.62 -4.17 8.02
CA GLN A 285 -13.16 -4.08 8.15
C GLN A 285 -12.76 -3.22 9.35
N ALA A 286 -13.44 -2.08 9.57
CA ALA A 286 -13.17 -1.20 10.70
C ALA A 286 -13.51 -1.84 12.03
N GLU A 287 -14.67 -2.48 12.16
CA GLU A 287 -15.09 -3.19 13.37
C GLU A 287 -14.12 -4.32 13.74
N ARG A 288 -13.56 -5.00 12.74
CA ARG A 288 -12.60 -6.09 12.95
C ARG A 288 -11.20 -5.59 13.35
N PHE A 289 -10.72 -4.52 12.73
CA PHE A 289 -9.32 -4.11 12.82
C PHE A 289 -9.08 -2.86 13.67
N ASP A 290 -10.11 -2.06 13.93
CA ASP A 290 -10.12 -0.90 14.82
C ASP A 290 -11.36 -0.97 15.74
N PRO A 291 -11.51 -2.01 16.58
CA PRO A 291 -12.78 -2.32 17.27
C PRO A 291 -13.30 -1.18 18.15
N GLU A 292 -12.41 -0.44 18.81
CA GLU A 292 -12.76 0.70 19.68
C GLU A 292 -12.81 2.05 18.94
N GLY A 293 -12.51 2.03 17.64
CA GLY A 293 -12.42 3.21 16.79
C GLY A 293 -11.20 4.09 17.09
N ALA A 294 -10.19 3.63 17.82
CA ALA A 294 -9.04 4.46 18.23
C ALA A 294 -8.28 5.04 17.02
N TYR A 295 -8.15 4.28 15.93
CA TYR A 295 -7.55 4.81 14.69
C TYR A 295 -8.44 5.89 14.06
N VAL A 296 -9.76 5.66 13.99
CA VAL A 296 -10.72 6.66 13.50
C VAL A 296 -10.73 7.93 14.36
N ARG A 297 -10.79 7.82 15.69
CA ARG A 297 -10.78 8.97 16.61
C ARG A 297 -9.54 9.84 16.43
N ARG A 298 -8.38 9.21 16.18
CA ARG A 298 -7.11 9.90 15.96
C ARG A 298 -7.12 10.75 14.69
N TRP A 299 -7.64 10.22 13.59
CA TRP A 299 -7.53 10.85 12.28
C TRP A 299 -8.79 11.59 11.82
N VAL A 300 -9.93 11.33 12.47
CA VAL A 300 -11.23 11.97 12.25
C VAL A 300 -11.73 12.52 13.59
N PRO A 301 -11.07 13.57 14.12
CA PRO A 301 -11.31 14.06 15.48
C PRO A 301 -12.75 14.56 15.70
N GLU A 302 -13.45 14.98 14.64
CA GLU A 302 -14.86 15.34 14.72
C GLU A 302 -15.78 14.16 15.13
N LEU A 303 -15.35 12.91 14.90
CA LEU A 303 -16.05 11.70 15.34
C LEU A 303 -15.53 11.17 16.68
N ALA A 304 -14.54 11.83 17.29
CA ALA A 304 -13.78 11.28 18.41
C ALA A 304 -14.60 11.01 19.69
N ARG A 305 -15.82 11.57 19.79
CA ARG A 305 -16.73 11.38 20.92
C ARG A 305 -17.87 10.41 20.66
N LEU A 306 -17.99 9.85 19.44
CA LEU A 306 -19.02 8.85 19.16
C LEU A 306 -18.75 7.54 19.91
N PRO A 307 -19.76 6.83 20.42
CA PRO A 307 -19.58 5.50 20.99
C PRO A 307 -18.98 4.51 19.98
N ALA A 308 -18.16 3.56 20.46
CA ALA A 308 -17.52 2.55 19.60
C ALA A 308 -18.50 1.76 18.70
N PRO A 309 -19.72 1.39 19.14
CA PRO A 309 -20.68 0.67 18.28
C PRO A 309 -21.13 1.43 17.02
N VAL A 310 -21.02 2.76 17.01
CA VAL A 310 -21.51 3.61 15.90
C VAL A 310 -20.43 4.43 15.22
N ILE A 311 -19.20 4.47 15.75
CA ILE A 311 -18.12 5.30 15.20
C ILE A 311 -17.75 4.95 13.76
N HIS A 312 -17.92 3.69 13.36
CA HIS A 312 -17.62 3.20 12.00
C HIS A 312 -18.77 3.36 11.01
N ARG A 313 -19.95 3.76 11.51
CA ARG A 313 -21.19 3.93 10.75
C ARG A 313 -22.01 5.09 11.32
N PRO A 314 -21.46 6.32 11.41
CA PRO A 314 -22.10 7.43 12.12
C PRO A 314 -23.47 7.81 11.57
N TRP A 315 -23.78 7.47 10.31
CA TRP A 315 -25.09 7.68 9.70
C TRP A 315 -26.21 6.78 10.25
N THR A 316 -25.89 5.74 11.01
CA THR A 316 -26.87 4.91 11.72
C THR A 316 -27.00 5.27 13.20
N ALA A 317 -26.23 6.24 13.70
CA ALA A 317 -26.28 6.67 15.09
C ALA A 317 -27.60 7.38 15.40
N SER A 318 -28.06 7.28 16.65
CA SER A 318 -29.26 8.00 17.08
C SER A 318 -29.04 9.51 17.07
N ALA A 319 -30.12 10.29 16.99
CA ALA A 319 -30.03 11.75 17.09
C ALA A 319 -29.40 12.19 18.43
N LEU A 320 -29.63 11.42 19.50
CA LEU A 320 -29.05 11.66 20.82
C LEU A 320 -27.53 11.43 20.83
N ASP A 321 -27.05 10.33 20.25
CA ASP A 321 -25.61 10.03 20.16
C ASP A 321 -24.88 11.08 19.33
N LEU A 322 -25.46 11.47 18.18
CA LEU A 322 -24.92 12.52 17.32
C LEU A 322 -24.85 13.87 18.06
N ALA A 323 -25.92 14.26 18.75
CA ALA A 323 -25.96 15.49 19.53
C ALA A 323 -24.93 15.49 20.67
N ALA A 324 -24.85 14.39 21.45
CA ALA A 324 -23.91 14.23 22.56
C ALA A 324 -22.45 14.28 22.09
N ALA A 325 -22.14 13.71 20.92
CA ALA A 325 -20.80 13.77 20.32
C ALA A 325 -20.52 15.10 19.59
N GLY A 326 -21.53 15.94 19.37
CA GLY A 326 -21.43 17.16 18.58
C GLY A 326 -21.26 16.93 17.08
N VAL A 327 -21.74 15.80 16.55
CA VAL A 327 -21.65 15.42 15.14
C VAL A 327 -22.90 15.87 14.39
N ARG A 328 -22.72 16.62 13.30
CA ARG A 328 -23.77 17.06 12.37
C ARG A 328 -23.45 16.54 10.97
N LEU A 329 -24.10 15.43 10.61
CA LEU A 329 -23.91 14.79 9.32
C LEU A 329 -24.31 15.71 8.16
N GLY A 330 -23.41 15.89 7.21
CA GLY A 330 -23.52 16.84 6.10
C GLY A 330 -22.94 18.23 6.41
N GLN A 331 -22.49 18.49 7.65
CA GLN A 331 -21.83 19.74 8.02
C GLN A 331 -20.38 19.48 8.47
N ASN A 332 -20.18 18.94 9.67
CA ASN A 332 -18.83 18.70 10.20
C ASN A 332 -18.27 17.31 9.86
N TYR A 333 -19.14 16.36 9.48
CA TYR A 333 -18.73 15.09 8.89
C TYR A 333 -19.70 14.72 7.75
N PRO A 334 -19.25 14.29 6.57
CA PRO A 334 -20.13 14.05 5.43
C PRO A 334 -21.02 12.82 5.63
N ARG A 335 -22.19 12.82 4.97
CA ARG A 335 -22.95 11.58 4.76
C ARG A 335 -22.18 10.67 3.79
N PRO A 336 -22.39 9.34 3.85
CA PRO A 336 -21.81 8.41 2.88
C PRO A 336 -22.09 8.85 1.45
N GLN A 337 -21.04 8.99 0.64
CA GLN A 337 -21.19 9.39 -0.76
C GLN A 337 -21.82 8.29 -1.64
N VAL A 338 -21.79 7.04 -1.17
CA VAL A 338 -22.43 5.90 -1.82
C VAL A 338 -22.92 4.91 -0.77
N ASP A 339 -24.06 4.27 -1.02
CA ASP A 339 -24.55 3.15 -0.20
C ASP A 339 -23.79 1.86 -0.53
N HIS A 340 -23.42 1.07 0.49
CA HIS A 340 -22.58 -0.10 0.30
C HIS A 340 -23.24 -1.21 -0.53
N PRO A 341 -24.47 -1.67 -0.23
CA PRO A 341 -25.22 -2.59 -1.08
C PRO A 341 -25.31 -2.13 -2.55
N GLN A 342 -25.66 -0.87 -2.80
CA GLN A 342 -25.76 -0.34 -4.16
C GLN A 342 -24.41 -0.32 -4.88
N ALA A 343 -23.36 0.17 -4.21
CA ALA A 343 -22.01 0.21 -4.76
C ALA A 343 -21.49 -1.20 -5.10
N ARG A 344 -21.78 -2.17 -4.22
CA ARG A 344 -21.45 -3.57 -4.43
C ARG A 344 -22.15 -4.15 -5.66
N ALA A 345 -23.46 -3.93 -5.79
CA ALA A 345 -24.22 -4.40 -6.95
C ALA A 345 -23.68 -3.81 -8.25
N ARG A 346 -23.40 -2.49 -8.26
CA ARG A 346 -22.82 -1.77 -9.40
C ARG A 346 -21.47 -2.34 -9.84
N ALA A 347 -20.58 -2.62 -8.89
CA ALA A 347 -19.28 -3.19 -9.18
C ALA A 347 -19.34 -4.63 -9.71
N LEU A 348 -20.28 -5.44 -9.24
CA LEU A 348 -20.50 -6.79 -9.76
C LEU A 348 -21.09 -6.75 -11.18
N ALA A 349 -21.99 -5.81 -11.47
CA ALA A 349 -22.50 -5.59 -12.82
C ALA A 349 -21.38 -5.18 -13.79
N ALA A 350 -20.50 -4.26 -13.38
CA ALA A 350 -19.31 -3.86 -14.14
C ALA A 350 -18.34 -5.04 -14.41
N LEU A 351 -18.19 -5.95 -13.44
CA LEU A 351 -17.41 -7.17 -13.65
C LEU A 351 -18.11 -8.11 -14.65
N ALA A 352 -19.42 -8.32 -14.53
CA ALA A 352 -20.17 -9.22 -15.39
C ALA A 352 -20.14 -8.79 -16.87
N SER A 353 -20.18 -7.48 -17.15
CA SER A 353 -20.12 -6.97 -18.53
C SER A 353 -18.78 -7.26 -19.23
N LEU A 354 -17.70 -7.51 -18.48
CA LEU A 354 -16.42 -7.94 -19.06
C LEU A 354 -16.48 -9.36 -19.64
N ASP A 355 -17.23 -10.25 -18.99
CA ASP A 355 -17.42 -11.64 -19.41
C ASP A 355 -18.38 -11.74 -20.61
N GLU A 356 -19.40 -10.89 -20.66
CA GLU A 356 -20.31 -10.78 -21.80
C GLU A 356 -19.60 -10.26 -23.06
N GLY A 357 -18.74 -9.25 -22.91
CA GLY A 357 -17.89 -8.76 -23.99
C GLY A 357 -16.92 -9.81 -24.53
N ARG A 358 -16.49 -10.79 -23.70
CA ARG A 358 -15.67 -11.92 -24.16
C ARG A 358 -16.47 -12.88 -25.03
N LYS A 359 -17.67 -13.26 -24.58
CA LYS A 359 -18.57 -14.17 -25.33
C LYS A 359 -19.03 -13.57 -26.67
N GLY A 360 -19.23 -12.25 -26.73
CA GLY A 360 -19.57 -11.55 -27.97
C GLY A 360 -18.44 -11.55 -29.00
N GLN A 361 -17.19 -11.35 -28.57
CA GLN A 361 -16.01 -11.38 -29.45
C GLN A 361 -15.69 -12.78 -29.97
N GLU A 362 -15.87 -13.82 -29.14
CA GLU A 362 -15.73 -15.23 -29.55
C GLU A 362 -16.80 -15.64 -30.57
N LYS A 363 -18.03 -15.14 -30.44
CA LYS A 363 -19.09 -15.38 -31.44
C LYS A 363 -18.84 -14.67 -32.77
N GLN A 364 -18.40 -13.40 -32.76
CA GLN A 364 -18.09 -12.66 -34.00
C GLN A 364 -16.90 -13.26 -34.79
N HIS A 365 -15.94 -13.89 -34.12
CA HIS A 365 -14.85 -14.61 -34.81
C HIS A 365 -15.24 -16.04 -35.21
N GLY A 366 -16.27 -16.62 -34.59
CA GLY A 366 -16.82 -17.94 -34.93
C GLY A 366 -17.83 -17.94 -36.07
N GLU A 367 -18.36 -16.77 -36.47
CA GLU A 367 -19.28 -16.61 -37.63
C GLU A 367 -18.55 -16.22 -38.93
N LEU A 368 -17.21 -16.14 -38.91
CA LEU A 368 -16.36 -15.85 -40.08
C LEU A 368 -15.62 -17.09 -40.63
N PHE A 369 -16.06 -18.30 -40.29
CA PHE A 369 -15.56 -19.56 -40.87
C PHE A 369 -16.69 -20.48 -41.32
#